data_AF-A0A4V3HTJ5-F1
#
_entry.id   AF-A0A4V3HTJ5-F1
#
_cell.length_a   1.000
_cell.length_b   1.000
_cell.length_c   1.000
_cell.angle_alpha   90.00
_cell.angle_beta   90.00
_cell.angle_gamma   90.00
#
_symmetry.space_group_name_H-M   'P 1'
#
loop_
_entity.id
_entity.type
_entity.pdbx_description
1 polymer ?
#
loop_
_entity_poly.entity_id
_entity_poly.type
_entity_poly.pdbx_seq_one_letter_code
_entity_poly.pdbx_strand_id
1 'polypeptide(L)'
;MKISTAVPFVLLSGLAPGFARVTPRGIELEGLLARDNAAIGLTENEVRDGACKESMFLYFRGSTQTSNMGEQPGPQLASYLRWTLTPEKIAIQGIEYPAKLSDNICLSVDLCHPKELAGASDLVRAYMNKCPGSTVVMAGYSQGGGMLSRVIGEQLESQYKDRIVAAVTFGNIVQADDHDRIPNFVEDKAALFCNSGDPVCENGFLPGAMRSAHQDYKPSAKPAAQFMVTKIASARGWPSAPVVPDTDLTKYANTGLKFLDIFRGAAALVSTPFNDADLMMATNKTRLISIFGRGDKRVDMVGVKWEGGDPSPPSHGGDGGDYNDIWLGENEFWTTLEVCNGQKNGNDRIGYFRATTSTGQSLELGSKTTDVCTTFAAAEGMSFVGMYGESGDEVDSLGPIEYAKPL
;
A
#
# COMPACT_ATOMS: atom_id res chain seq x y z
N MET A 1 41.75 63.75 -59.93
CA MET A 1 42.84 62.78 -60.10
C MET A 1 43.17 62.19 -58.74
N LYS A 2 43.37 60.85 -58.66
CA LYS A 2 43.40 59.94 -57.47
C LYS A 2 42.01 59.42 -57.08
N ILE A 3 41.55 58.27 -57.59
CA ILE A 3 41.96 56.85 -57.44
C ILE A 3 41.42 56.21 -56.15
N SER A 4 40.55 55.23 -56.41
CA SER A 4 39.86 54.26 -55.58
C SER A 4 40.77 53.35 -54.76
N THR A 5 40.30 52.92 -53.58
CA THR A 5 40.35 51.52 -53.09
C THR A 5 39.60 51.40 -51.75
N ALA A 6 38.62 50.48 -51.66
CA ALA A 6 38.40 49.55 -50.53
C ALA A 6 37.08 48.73 -50.67
N VAL A 7 37.28 47.45 -51.03
CA VAL A 7 36.65 46.17 -50.64
C VAL A 7 35.20 46.14 -50.09
N PRO A 8 34.28 45.30 -50.64
CA PRO A 8 32.94 45.10 -50.10
C PRO A 8 32.92 44.07 -48.95
N PHE A 9 32.10 44.36 -47.94
CA PHE A 9 31.80 43.54 -46.78
C PHE A 9 30.81 42.42 -47.16
N VAL A 10 31.18 41.16 -46.97
CA VAL A 10 30.28 40.00 -47.12
C VAL A 10 29.53 39.80 -45.80
N LEU A 11 28.22 40.02 -45.79
CA LEU A 11 27.31 39.68 -44.70
C LEU A 11 26.94 38.20 -44.78
N LEU A 12 27.50 37.40 -43.87
CA LEU A 12 27.08 36.01 -43.63
C LEU A 12 25.72 36.02 -42.90
N SER A 13 24.67 35.56 -43.57
CA SER A 13 23.36 35.31 -42.95
C SER A 13 23.38 33.94 -42.26
N GLY A 14 23.43 33.94 -40.92
CA GLY A 14 23.26 32.73 -40.12
C GLY A 14 21.79 32.30 -40.08
N LEU A 15 21.50 31.12 -40.62
CA LEU A 15 20.23 30.40 -40.43
C LEU A 15 20.22 29.78 -39.03
N ALA A 16 19.33 30.27 -38.15
CA ALA A 16 18.99 29.57 -36.92
C ALA A 16 18.02 28.42 -37.24
N PRO A 17 18.23 27.19 -36.75
CA PRO A 17 17.28 26.10 -36.95
C PRO A 17 16.02 26.37 -36.13
N GLY A 18 14.87 26.39 -36.79
CA GLY A 18 13.57 26.48 -36.15
C GLY A 18 13.29 25.24 -35.31
N PHE A 19 13.15 25.41 -34.00
CA PHE A 19 12.53 24.39 -33.16
C PHE A 19 11.04 24.31 -33.52
N ALA A 20 10.66 23.25 -34.22
CA ALA A 20 9.27 22.86 -34.34
C ALA A 20 8.75 22.51 -32.93
N ARG A 21 7.85 23.35 -32.39
CA ARG A 21 7.05 22.98 -31.22
C ARG A 21 6.11 21.84 -31.65
N VAL A 22 6.48 20.61 -31.31
CA VAL A 22 5.54 19.49 -31.29
C VAL A 22 4.60 19.74 -30.11
N THR A 23 3.39 20.22 -30.39
CA THR A 23 2.30 20.12 -29.41
C THR A 23 1.80 18.67 -29.43
N PRO A 24 1.80 17.95 -28.30
CA PRO A 24 1.14 16.65 -28.25
C PRO A 24 -0.34 16.88 -28.56
N ARG A 25 -0.89 16.13 -29.53
CA ARG A 25 -2.33 16.06 -29.73
C ARG A 25 -2.94 15.53 -28.42
N GLY A 26 -3.95 16.19 -27.88
CA GLY A 26 -4.54 15.89 -26.56
C GLY A 26 -4.92 14.41 -26.31
N ILE A 27 -5.11 13.62 -27.37
CA ILE A 27 -5.42 12.19 -27.31
C ILE A 27 -4.25 11.36 -26.74
N GLU A 28 -2.99 11.76 -26.98
CA GLU A 28 -1.83 10.98 -26.55
C GLU A 28 -1.49 11.22 -25.07
N LEU A 29 -1.71 12.44 -24.58
CA LEU A 29 -1.52 12.79 -23.16
C LEU A 29 -2.62 12.18 -22.27
N GLU A 30 -3.87 12.16 -22.72
CA GLU A 30 -4.96 11.47 -22.00
C GLU A 30 -4.73 9.96 -21.95
N GLY A 31 -4.25 9.36 -23.05
CA GLY A 31 -3.86 7.95 -23.08
C GLY A 31 -2.68 7.61 -22.17
N LEU A 32 -1.69 8.50 -22.06
CA LEU A 32 -0.56 8.36 -21.13
C LEU A 32 -1.01 8.49 -19.68
N LEU A 33 -1.78 9.52 -19.33
CA LEU A 33 -2.30 9.71 -17.98
C LEU A 33 -3.25 8.58 -17.56
N ALA A 34 -4.07 8.04 -18.47
CA ALA A 34 -4.91 6.89 -18.19
C ALA A 34 -4.08 5.62 -17.95
N ARG A 35 -2.99 5.43 -18.69
CA ARG A 35 -2.04 4.32 -18.48
C ARG A 35 -1.30 4.45 -17.16
N ASP A 36 -0.82 5.64 -16.84
CA ASP A 36 -0.15 5.92 -15.56
C ASP A 36 -1.12 5.66 -14.40
N ASN A 37 -2.34 6.21 -14.46
CA ASN A 37 -3.36 6.01 -13.43
C ASN A 37 -3.78 4.54 -13.26
N ALA A 38 -3.82 3.75 -14.34
CA ALA A 38 -4.06 2.31 -14.24
C ALA A 38 -2.84 1.58 -13.64
N ALA A 39 -1.62 1.99 -13.98
CA ALA A 39 -0.39 1.43 -13.42
C ALA A 39 -0.23 1.70 -11.91
N ILE A 40 -0.71 2.84 -11.41
CA ILE A 40 -0.74 3.16 -9.97
C ILE A 40 -2.09 2.83 -9.29
N GLY A 41 -3.00 2.12 -9.97
CA GLY A 41 -4.26 1.60 -9.40
C GLY A 41 -5.33 2.65 -9.05
N LEU A 42 -5.21 3.89 -9.54
CA LEU A 42 -6.21 4.95 -9.34
C LEU A 42 -7.47 4.74 -10.20
N THR A 43 -7.34 3.98 -11.29
CA THR A 43 -8.45 3.63 -12.19
C THR A 43 -8.58 2.12 -12.30
N GLU A 44 -9.75 1.57 -11.97
CA GLU A 44 -10.03 0.13 -12.06
C GLU A 44 -11.36 -0.15 -12.74
N ASN A 45 -11.34 -0.96 -13.79
CA ASN A 45 -12.49 -1.23 -14.66
C ASN A 45 -12.65 -2.72 -15.00
N GLU A 46 -12.11 -3.62 -14.19
CA GLU A 46 -12.03 -5.03 -14.55
C GLU A 46 -13.41 -5.69 -14.64
N VAL A 47 -14.39 -5.24 -13.85
CA VAL A 47 -15.76 -5.74 -13.97
C VAL A 47 -16.42 -5.18 -15.22
N ARG A 48 -16.26 -3.89 -15.54
CA ARG A 48 -16.84 -3.26 -16.73
C ARG A 48 -16.28 -3.82 -18.03
N ASP A 49 -14.95 -3.92 -18.13
CA ASP A 49 -14.24 -4.17 -19.39
C ASP A 49 -13.73 -5.62 -19.50
N GLY A 50 -13.52 -6.29 -18.37
CA GLY A 50 -12.94 -7.63 -18.31
C GLY A 50 -13.96 -8.78 -18.29
N ALA A 51 -13.41 -9.99 -18.15
CA ALA A 51 -14.16 -11.22 -17.95
C ALA A 51 -14.58 -11.37 -16.48
N CYS A 52 -15.65 -12.12 -16.23
CA CYS A 52 -16.09 -12.42 -14.87
C CYS A 52 -15.07 -13.30 -14.15
N LYS A 53 -14.76 -12.92 -12.90
CA LYS A 53 -13.88 -13.67 -11.99
C LYS A 53 -14.69 -14.23 -10.83
N GLU A 54 -14.08 -15.06 -10.00
CA GLU A 54 -14.75 -15.66 -8.85
C GLU A 54 -15.34 -14.59 -7.91
N SER A 55 -14.57 -13.57 -7.57
CA SER A 55 -15.04 -12.46 -6.74
C SER A 55 -14.99 -11.15 -7.51
N MET A 56 -15.82 -10.19 -7.10
CA MET A 56 -15.68 -8.80 -7.50
C MET A 56 -15.57 -7.90 -6.28
N PHE A 57 -14.74 -6.88 -6.39
CA PHE A 57 -14.62 -5.79 -5.43
C PHE A 57 -15.12 -4.50 -6.07
N LEU A 58 -16.18 -3.92 -5.48
CA LEU A 58 -16.74 -2.65 -5.90
C LEU A 58 -16.35 -1.55 -4.90
N TYR A 59 -15.75 -0.46 -5.37
CA TYR A 59 -15.22 0.59 -4.50
C TYR A 59 -15.82 1.97 -4.75
N PHE A 60 -16.11 2.68 -3.66
CA PHE A 60 -16.63 4.06 -3.66
C PHE A 60 -15.58 5.01 -3.05
N ARG A 61 -15.00 5.89 -3.86
CA ARG A 61 -13.92 6.79 -3.42
C ARG A 61 -14.36 7.98 -2.55
N GLY A 62 -13.44 8.54 -1.79
CA GLY A 62 -13.68 9.78 -1.05
C GLY A 62 -13.82 11.00 -1.97
N SER A 63 -14.34 12.09 -1.42
CA SER A 63 -14.47 13.35 -2.17
C SER A 63 -13.12 13.86 -2.64
N THR A 64 -13.11 14.53 -3.80
CA THR A 64 -11.93 15.14 -4.44
C THR A 64 -10.84 14.17 -4.86
N GLN A 65 -10.99 12.88 -4.55
CA GLN A 65 -10.06 11.87 -5.03
C GLN A 65 -10.22 11.68 -6.54
N THR A 66 -9.07 11.52 -7.20
CA THR A 66 -9.04 11.43 -8.65
C THR A 66 -9.53 10.06 -9.15
N SER A 67 -9.96 10.01 -10.41
CA SER A 67 -10.41 8.80 -11.09
C SER A 67 -11.54 8.05 -10.36
N ASN A 68 -11.60 6.71 -10.39
CA ASN A 68 -12.70 5.92 -9.81
C ASN A 68 -12.31 5.12 -8.55
N MET A 69 -11.02 4.90 -8.29
CA MET A 69 -10.54 4.30 -7.03
C MET A 69 -10.02 5.32 -6.02
N GLY A 70 -9.67 6.53 -6.47
CA GLY A 70 -8.99 7.50 -5.62
C GLY A 70 -7.59 7.06 -5.21
N GLU A 71 -6.88 7.90 -4.46
CA GLU A 71 -5.51 7.65 -4.03
C GLU A 71 -5.42 6.79 -2.75
N GLN A 72 -6.50 6.75 -1.97
CA GLN A 72 -6.59 5.96 -0.74
C GLN A 72 -8.02 5.77 -0.22
N PRO A 73 -8.25 4.80 0.68
CA PRO A 73 -7.49 3.55 0.83
C PRO A 73 -7.77 2.55 -0.31
N GLY A 74 -8.53 2.94 -1.35
CA GLY A 74 -9.00 2.09 -2.45
C GLY A 74 -7.91 1.28 -3.13
N PRO A 75 -6.86 1.90 -3.71
CA PRO A 75 -5.78 1.17 -4.37
C PRO A 75 -5.05 0.22 -3.41
N GLN A 76 -4.81 0.64 -2.16
CA GLN A 76 -4.12 -0.17 -1.16
C GLN A 76 -4.94 -1.42 -0.80
N LEU A 77 -6.24 -1.26 -0.56
CA LEU A 77 -7.15 -2.38 -0.30
C LEU A 77 -7.24 -3.31 -1.52
N ALA A 78 -7.41 -2.77 -2.72
CA ALA A 78 -7.43 -3.55 -3.96
C ALA A 78 -6.14 -4.36 -4.15
N SER A 79 -4.99 -3.78 -3.79
CA SER A 79 -3.69 -4.42 -3.86
C SER A 79 -3.60 -5.61 -2.90
N TYR A 80 -3.96 -5.44 -1.63
CA TYR A 80 -4.02 -6.56 -0.68
C TYR A 80 -4.95 -7.69 -1.14
N LEU A 81 -6.12 -7.35 -1.71
CA LEU A 81 -7.04 -8.33 -2.25
C LEU A 81 -6.43 -9.09 -3.44
N ARG A 82 -5.76 -8.40 -4.36
CA ARG A 82 -5.06 -9.03 -5.50
C ARG A 82 -3.88 -9.88 -5.05
N TRP A 83 -3.07 -9.43 -4.11
CA TRP A 83 -1.93 -10.22 -3.59
C TRP A 83 -2.41 -11.51 -2.92
N THR A 84 -3.56 -11.45 -2.25
CA THR A 84 -4.09 -12.58 -1.48
C THR A 84 -4.88 -13.57 -2.35
N LEU A 85 -5.69 -13.05 -3.28
CA LEU A 85 -6.62 -13.87 -4.07
C LEU A 85 -6.12 -14.14 -5.50
N THR A 86 -5.08 -13.43 -5.93
CA THR A 86 -4.57 -13.32 -7.30
C THR A 86 -5.46 -12.48 -8.24
N PRO A 87 -4.86 -11.81 -9.25
CA PRO A 87 -5.62 -11.06 -10.25
C PRO A 87 -6.59 -11.94 -11.05
N GLU A 88 -6.42 -13.25 -11.12
CA GLU A 88 -7.32 -14.15 -11.86
C GLU A 88 -8.63 -14.42 -11.11
N LYS A 89 -8.63 -14.34 -9.77
CA LYS A 89 -9.81 -14.68 -8.96
C LYS A 89 -10.63 -13.48 -8.51
N ILE A 90 -10.07 -12.27 -8.46
CA ILE A 90 -10.83 -11.08 -8.06
C ILE A 90 -10.81 -9.98 -9.13
N ALA A 91 -12.00 -9.47 -9.45
CA ALA A 91 -12.19 -8.34 -10.37
C ALA A 91 -12.33 -7.04 -9.56
N ILE A 92 -11.50 -6.04 -9.84
CA ILE A 92 -11.54 -4.74 -9.17
C ILE A 92 -12.30 -3.71 -10.02
N GLN A 93 -13.23 -2.98 -9.41
CA GLN A 93 -14.03 -1.96 -10.09
C GLN A 93 -14.28 -0.76 -9.18
N GLY A 94 -13.86 0.43 -9.61
CA GLY A 94 -14.29 1.69 -9.02
C GLY A 94 -15.68 2.08 -9.52
N ILE A 95 -16.54 2.60 -8.65
CA ILE A 95 -17.86 3.11 -9.03
C ILE A 95 -17.70 4.56 -9.51
N GLU A 96 -18.11 4.82 -10.74
CA GLU A 96 -18.05 6.16 -11.32
C GLU A 96 -19.18 7.07 -10.80
N TYR A 97 -18.81 8.08 -10.01
CA TYR A 97 -19.67 9.20 -9.62
C TYR A 97 -18.82 10.47 -9.43
N PRO A 98 -19.42 11.68 -9.42
CA PRO A 98 -18.68 12.95 -9.44
C PRO A 98 -17.74 13.20 -8.25
N ALA A 99 -18.07 12.68 -7.07
CA ALA A 99 -17.30 12.79 -5.82
C ALA A 99 -16.88 14.23 -5.43
N LYS A 100 -17.76 15.23 -5.52
CA LYS A 100 -17.38 16.61 -5.24
C LYS A 100 -17.45 16.90 -3.73
N LEU A 101 -16.54 17.75 -3.24
CA LEU A 101 -16.48 18.15 -1.83
C LEU A 101 -17.70 18.97 -1.39
N SER A 102 -18.32 19.70 -2.32
CA SER A 102 -19.60 20.39 -2.10
C SER A 102 -20.70 19.45 -1.61
N ASP A 103 -20.57 18.17 -1.91
CA ASP A 103 -21.61 17.17 -1.67
C ASP A 103 -21.50 16.58 -0.24
N ASN A 104 -20.38 16.82 0.48
CA ASN A 104 -20.17 16.36 1.86
C ASN A 104 -20.94 17.14 2.92
N ILE A 105 -21.21 18.43 2.68
CA ILE A 105 -22.05 19.24 3.58
C ILE A 105 -23.50 18.72 3.58
N CYS A 106 -23.89 17.88 2.61
CA CYS A 106 -25.26 17.43 2.41
C CYS A 106 -25.54 15.98 2.84
N LEU A 107 -24.53 15.17 3.15
CA LEU A 107 -24.74 13.75 3.45
C LEU A 107 -25.07 13.47 4.92
N SER A 108 -24.85 14.44 5.82
CA SER A 108 -25.22 14.37 7.23
C SER A 108 -26.66 14.87 7.52
N VAL A 109 -27.43 15.30 6.51
CA VAL A 109 -28.74 15.97 6.73
C VAL A 109 -29.81 15.64 5.68
N ASP A 110 -29.90 14.39 5.20
CA ASP A 110 -30.76 13.92 4.10
C ASP A 110 -30.26 14.26 2.67
N LEU A 111 -29.78 13.20 2.01
CA LEU A 111 -29.61 12.97 0.56
C LEU A 111 -29.95 14.12 -0.41
N CYS A 112 -28.98 14.99 -0.73
CA CYS A 112 -29.15 16.02 -1.77
C CYS A 112 -28.81 15.60 -3.21
N HIS A 113 -28.42 14.35 -3.48
CA HIS A 113 -28.19 13.87 -4.85
C HIS A 113 -28.84 12.51 -5.13
N PRO A 114 -30.19 12.41 -5.12
CA PRO A 114 -30.89 11.16 -5.44
C PRO A 114 -30.49 10.59 -6.82
N LYS A 115 -30.09 11.45 -7.76
CA LYS A 115 -29.59 11.03 -9.08
C LYS A 115 -28.21 10.36 -9.01
N GLU A 116 -27.32 10.83 -8.16
CA GLU A 116 -25.99 10.23 -8.02
C GLU A 116 -26.08 8.91 -7.27
N LEU A 117 -26.88 8.86 -6.20
CA LEU A 117 -27.18 7.62 -5.49
C LEU A 117 -27.86 6.60 -6.41
N ALA A 118 -28.85 7.01 -7.20
CA ALA A 118 -29.49 6.15 -8.19
C ALA A 118 -28.49 5.68 -9.25
N GLY A 119 -27.68 6.58 -9.82
CA GLY A 119 -26.67 6.23 -10.83
C GLY A 119 -25.62 5.26 -10.30
N ALA A 120 -25.12 5.47 -9.08
CA ALA A 120 -24.19 4.55 -8.44
C ALA A 120 -24.84 3.19 -8.16
N SER A 121 -26.10 3.18 -7.73
CA SER A 121 -26.88 1.94 -7.54
C SER A 121 -27.09 1.19 -8.85
N ASP A 122 -27.37 1.90 -9.94
CA ASP A 122 -27.54 1.31 -11.27
C ASP A 122 -26.23 0.70 -11.78
N LEU A 123 -25.09 1.34 -11.54
CA LEU A 123 -23.77 0.77 -11.83
C LEU A 123 -23.53 -0.52 -11.02
N VAL A 124 -23.81 -0.50 -9.72
CA VAL A 124 -23.67 -1.71 -8.88
C VAL A 124 -24.55 -2.85 -9.41
N ARG A 125 -25.83 -2.59 -9.71
CA ARG A 125 -26.72 -3.59 -10.31
C ARG A 125 -26.19 -4.09 -11.65
N ALA A 126 -25.72 -3.20 -12.52
CA ALA A 126 -25.17 -3.55 -13.82
C ALA A 126 -23.95 -4.48 -13.70
N TYR A 127 -23.01 -4.15 -12.81
CA TYR A 127 -21.81 -4.96 -12.55
C TYR A 127 -22.16 -6.33 -11.95
N MET A 128 -23.06 -6.37 -10.97
CA MET A 128 -23.53 -7.62 -10.36
C MET A 128 -24.31 -8.49 -11.35
N ASN A 129 -25.07 -7.90 -12.26
CA ASN A 129 -25.82 -8.60 -13.32
C ASN A 129 -24.92 -9.11 -14.44
N LYS A 130 -23.86 -8.38 -14.78
CA LYS A 130 -22.86 -8.83 -15.76
C LYS A 130 -22.19 -10.13 -15.28
N CYS A 131 -21.90 -10.23 -13.98
CA CYS A 131 -21.24 -11.39 -13.38
C CYS A 131 -22.09 -12.01 -12.26
N PRO A 132 -23.16 -12.76 -12.61
CA PRO A 132 -24.12 -13.28 -11.63
C PRO A 132 -23.55 -14.37 -10.71
N GLY A 133 -22.48 -15.05 -11.13
CA GLY A 133 -21.79 -16.08 -10.34
C GLY A 133 -20.70 -15.55 -9.40
N SER A 134 -20.40 -14.26 -9.45
CA SER A 134 -19.35 -13.68 -8.59
C SER A 134 -19.88 -13.39 -7.20
N THR A 135 -19.06 -13.70 -6.19
CA THR A 135 -19.22 -13.20 -4.82
C THR A 135 -18.85 -11.73 -4.78
N VAL A 136 -19.62 -10.92 -4.04
CA VAL A 136 -19.45 -9.45 -4.06
C VAL A 136 -18.91 -8.96 -2.73
N VAL A 137 -17.80 -8.24 -2.76
CA VAL A 137 -17.33 -7.43 -1.64
C VAL A 137 -17.32 -5.97 -2.04
N MET A 138 -17.65 -5.08 -1.10
CA MET A 138 -17.78 -3.65 -1.37
C MET A 138 -17.03 -2.84 -0.32
N ALA A 139 -16.43 -1.72 -0.72
CA ALA A 139 -15.94 -0.74 0.26
C ALA A 139 -16.12 0.71 -0.16
N GLY A 140 -16.11 1.61 0.82
CA GLY A 140 -16.18 3.04 0.56
C GLY A 140 -15.44 3.87 1.60
N TYR A 141 -14.89 5.01 1.19
CA TYR A 141 -14.14 5.94 2.05
C TYR A 141 -14.79 7.31 2.12
N SER A 142 -14.88 7.90 3.33
CA SER A 142 -15.44 9.23 3.55
C SER A 142 -16.84 9.33 2.95
N GLN A 143 -17.05 10.23 2.00
CA GLN A 143 -18.24 10.30 1.16
C GLN A 143 -18.66 8.96 0.54
N GLY A 144 -17.70 8.21 0.01
CA GLY A 144 -17.95 6.90 -0.58
C GLY A 144 -18.41 5.87 0.43
N GLY A 145 -18.02 5.99 1.71
CA GLY A 145 -18.56 5.17 2.80
C GLY A 145 -20.05 5.43 3.02
N GLY A 146 -20.45 6.71 2.97
CA GLY A 146 -21.86 7.09 3.03
C GLY A 146 -22.64 6.63 1.81
N MET A 147 -22.08 6.81 0.61
CA MET A 147 -22.69 6.33 -0.64
C MET A 147 -22.91 4.82 -0.59
N LEU A 148 -21.89 4.04 -0.20
CA LEU A 148 -22.02 2.59 -0.02
C LEU A 148 -23.12 2.24 0.98
N SER A 149 -23.17 2.92 2.13
CA SER A 149 -24.15 2.65 3.18
C SER A 149 -25.58 2.87 2.67
N ARG A 150 -25.83 3.95 1.93
CA ARG A 150 -27.14 4.26 1.33
C ARG A 150 -27.48 3.34 0.16
N VAL A 151 -26.52 3.01 -0.71
CA VAL A 151 -26.71 2.04 -1.81
C VAL A 151 -27.17 0.69 -1.24
N ILE A 152 -26.44 0.15 -0.26
CA ILE A 152 -26.78 -1.13 0.35
C ILE A 152 -28.08 -1.03 1.15
N GLY A 153 -28.22 -0.02 2.01
CA GLY A 153 -29.31 0.03 2.97
C GLY A 153 -30.67 0.42 2.39
N GLU A 154 -30.68 1.19 1.31
CA GLU A 154 -31.90 1.84 0.82
C GLU A 154 -32.22 1.53 -0.65
N GLN A 155 -31.22 1.26 -1.49
CA GLN A 155 -31.42 1.15 -2.94
C GLN A 155 -31.39 -0.29 -3.44
N LEU A 156 -30.54 -1.15 -2.87
CA LEU A 156 -30.40 -2.52 -3.34
C LEU A 156 -31.51 -3.44 -2.82
N GLU A 157 -32.14 -4.15 -3.76
CA GLU A 157 -33.08 -5.23 -3.48
C GLU A 157 -32.40 -6.43 -2.82
N SER A 158 -33.15 -7.26 -2.09
CA SER A 158 -32.61 -8.41 -1.35
C SER A 158 -31.76 -9.34 -2.21
N GLN A 159 -32.16 -9.60 -3.46
CA GLN A 159 -31.41 -10.43 -4.41
C GLN A 159 -29.96 -9.95 -4.65
N TYR A 160 -29.70 -8.64 -4.56
CA TYR A 160 -28.35 -8.09 -4.66
C TYR A 160 -27.66 -8.15 -3.29
N LYS A 161 -28.36 -7.75 -2.22
CA LYS A 161 -27.80 -7.73 -0.86
C LYS A 161 -27.33 -9.10 -0.38
N ASP A 162 -28.06 -10.16 -0.72
CA ASP A 162 -27.73 -11.54 -0.34
C ASP A 162 -26.39 -12.01 -0.93
N ARG A 163 -26.01 -11.45 -2.08
CA ARG A 163 -24.74 -11.74 -2.77
C ARG A 163 -23.54 -10.95 -2.25
N ILE A 164 -23.79 -9.89 -1.49
CA ILE A 164 -22.73 -9.13 -0.80
C ILE A 164 -22.30 -9.97 0.39
N VAL A 165 -21.04 -10.38 0.42
CA VAL A 165 -20.47 -11.21 1.50
C VAL A 165 -19.67 -10.36 2.49
N ALA A 166 -19.18 -9.19 2.07
CA ALA A 166 -18.55 -8.20 2.93
C ALA A 166 -18.80 -6.76 2.43
N ALA A 167 -19.06 -5.85 3.36
CA ALA A 167 -19.14 -4.41 3.12
C ALA A 167 -18.24 -3.69 4.13
N VAL A 168 -17.33 -2.84 3.66
CA VAL A 168 -16.38 -2.13 4.52
C VAL A 168 -16.49 -0.63 4.32
N THR A 169 -16.45 0.14 5.40
CA THR A 169 -16.36 1.61 5.29
C THR A 169 -15.18 2.17 6.06
N PHE A 170 -14.58 3.23 5.54
CA PHE A 170 -13.48 3.97 6.17
C PHE A 170 -13.90 5.42 6.40
N GLY A 171 -13.82 5.92 7.63
CA GLY A 171 -14.21 7.30 7.97
C GLY A 171 -15.62 7.63 7.49
N ASN A 172 -16.57 6.71 7.69
CA ASN A 172 -17.88 6.83 7.09
C ASN A 172 -18.65 8.03 7.68
N ILE A 173 -18.99 8.97 6.81
CA ILE A 173 -19.61 10.26 7.16
C ILE A 173 -21.01 10.14 7.78
N VAL A 174 -21.71 9.01 7.60
CA VAL A 174 -23.04 8.75 8.18
C VAL A 174 -23.00 7.72 9.32
N GLN A 175 -21.80 7.31 9.75
CA GLN A 175 -21.65 6.25 10.74
C GLN A 175 -22.30 6.59 12.08
N ALA A 176 -22.08 7.81 12.58
CA ALA A 176 -22.71 8.30 13.81
C ALA A 176 -24.24 8.30 13.69
N ASP A 177 -24.78 8.81 12.57
CA ASP A 177 -26.22 8.87 12.31
C ASP A 177 -26.86 7.48 12.21
N ASP A 178 -26.16 6.55 11.56
CA ASP A 178 -26.64 5.19 11.35
C ASP A 178 -26.44 4.30 12.59
N HIS A 179 -25.78 4.79 13.65
CA HIS A 179 -25.47 4.06 14.89
C HIS A 179 -24.49 2.90 14.68
N ASP A 180 -23.33 3.20 14.08
CA ASP A 180 -22.21 2.26 13.87
C ASP A 180 -22.58 1.00 13.08
N ARG A 181 -23.50 1.14 12.12
CA ARG A 181 -23.94 0.03 11.24
C ARG A 181 -24.23 0.52 9.83
N ILE A 182 -24.37 -0.44 8.91
CA ILE A 182 -24.99 -0.20 7.61
C ILE A 182 -26.47 -0.59 7.73
N PRO A 183 -27.43 0.33 7.57
CA PRO A 183 -28.85 0.01 7.68
C PRO A 183 -29.29 -1.12 6.75
N ASN A 184 -30.25 -1.95 7.18
CA ASN A 184 -30.83 -3.04 6.37
C ASN A 184 -29.82 -4.02 5.75
N PHE A 185 -28.65 -4.19 6.38
CA PHE A 185 -27.59 -5.11 6.00
C PHE A 185 -27.19 -5.99 7.19
N VAL A 186 -26.62 -7.16 6.90
CA VAL A 186 -26.24 -8.12 7.94
C VAL A 186 -24.99 -7.63 8.65
N GLU A 187 -25.08 -7.39 9.96
CA GLU A 187 -23.99 -6.82 10.77
C GLU A 187 -22.70 -7.63 10.68
N ASP A 188 -22.77 -8.96 10.72
CA ASP A 188 -21.59 -9.83 10.58
C ASP A 188 -20.86 -9.64 9.23
N LYS A 189 -21.55 -9.17 8.20
CA LYS A 189 -20.95 -8.88 6.88
C LYS A 189 -20.43 -7.45 6.77
N ALA A 190 -20.56 -6.62 7.79
CA ALA A 190 -20.10 -5.23 7.80
C ALA A 190 -18.87 -5.03 8.69
N ALA A 191 -17.92 -4.21 8.25
CA ALA A 191 -16.84 -3.71 9.10
C ALA A 191 -16.64 -2.20 8.88
N LEU A 192 -16.73 -1.42 9.96
CA LEU A 192 -16.68 0.03 9.91
C LEU A 192 -15.37 0.49 10.60
N PHE A 193 -14.44 1.03 9.81
CA PHE A 193 -13.17 1.57 10.28
C PHE A 193 -13.29 3.07 10.52
N CYS A 194 -13.11 3.48 11.78
CA CYS A 194 -13.04 4.86 12.20
C CYS A 194 -11.73 5.06 12.96
N ASN A 195 -10.82 5.87 12.43
CA ASN A 195 -9.55 6.17 13.10
C ASN A 195 -9.84 6.92 14.41
N SER A 196 -9.06 6.64 15.45
CA SER A 196 -9.19 7.36 16.72
C SER A 196 -9.01 8.87 16.50
N GLY A 197 -10.02 9.66 16.88
CA GLY A 197 -10.00 11.12 16.70
C GLY A 197 -10.34 11.56 15.28
N ASP A 198 -10.97 10.71 14.48
CA ASP A 198 -11.64 11.10 13.24
C ASP A 198 -13.06 11.61 13.55
N PRO A 199 -13.28 12.93 13.58
CA PRO A 199 -14.56 13.52 13.93
C PRO A 199 -15.64 13.24 12.87
N VAL A 200 -15.29 12.79 11.66
CA VAL A 200 -16.24 12.54 10.57
C VAL A 200 -17.11 11.34 10.86
N CYS A 201 -16.50 10.23 11.26
CA CYS A 201 -17.24 9.03 11.64
C CYS A 201 -17.73 9.07 13.09
N GLU A 202 -17.02 9.78 13.98
CA GLU A 202 -17.42 9.91 15.38
C GLU A 202 -18.60 10.89 15.58
N ASN A 203 -18.64 12.00 14.84
CA ASN A 203 -19.59 13.11 15.08
C ASN A 203 -20.36 13.56 13.83
N GLY A 204 -20.12 12.93 12.67
CA GLY A 204 -20.63 13.40 11.39
C GLY A 204 -19.78 14.51 10.76
N PHE A 205 -20.14 14.94 9.55
CA PHE A 205 -19.36 15.91 8.80
C PHE A 205 -19.49 17.34 9.37
N LEU A 206 -18.42 17.83 10.00
CA LEU A 206 -18.30 19.20 10.53
C LEU A 206 -17.25 20.04 9.77
N PRO A 207 -17.37 21.38 9.70
CA PRO A 207 -16.34 22.24 9.13
C PRO A 207 -14.97 22.01 9.78
N GLY A 208 -13.96 21.66 8.98
CA GLY A 208 -12.60 21.37 9.47
C GLY A 208 -12.33 19.91 9.82
N ALA A 209 -13.34 19.03 9.76
CA ALA A 209 -13.21 17.60 10.05
C ALA A 209 -12.18 16.88 9.14
N MET A 210 -11.94 17.42 7.94
CA MET A 210 -10.94 16.92 6.98
C MET A 210 -9.48 17.19 7.38
N ARG A 211 -9.17 17.88 8.49
CA ARG A 211 -7.79 18.19 8.93
C ARG A 211 -7.26 17.24 10.02
N SER A 212 -7.96 16.13 10.24
CA SER A 212 -7.82 15.23 11.38
C SER A 212 -7.30 13.84 10.95
N ALA A 213 -7.40 12.85 11.86
CA ALA A 213 -7.19 11.44 11.57
C ALA A 213 -8.03 10.89 10.40
N HIS A 214 -9.00 11.66 9.89
CA HIS A 214 -9.74 11.35 8.68
C HIS A 214 -8.88 11.21 7.41
N GLN A 215 -7.73 11.86 7.35
CA GLN A 215 -6.95 12.00 6.11
C GLN A 215 -6.19 10.75 5.69
N ASP A 216 -5.97 9.78 6.59
CA ASP A 216 -5.15 8.61 6.27
C ASP A 216 -5.76 7.30 6.79
N TYR A 217 -6.37 6.55 5.87
CA TYR A 217 -6.91 5.21 6.14
C TYR A 217 -6.07 4.09 5.51
N LYS A 218 -4.89 4.39 4.94
CA LYS A 218 -4.00 3.36 4.37
C LYS A 218 -3.67 2.24 5.38
N PRO A 219 -3.40 2.51 6.68
CA PRO A 219 -3.15 1.45 7.66
C PRO A 219 -4.34 0.50 7.85
N SER A 220 -5.57 0.99 7.67
CA SER A 220 -6.81 0.20 7.78
C SER A 220 -7.08 -0.68 6.55
N ALA A 221 -6.35 -0.52 5.44
CA ALA A 221 -6.57 -1.28 4.22
C ALA A 221 -6.29 -2.79 4.39
N LYS A 222 -5.26 -3.18 5.13
CA LYS A 222 -4.96 -4.61 5.35
C LYS A 222 -5.95 -5.28 6.31
N PRO A 223 -6.30 -4.72 7.48
CA PRO A 223 -7.34 -5.30 8.33
C PRO A 223 -8.68 -5.44 7.59
N ALA A 224 -9.02 -4.46 6.75
CA ALA A 224 -10.18 -4.56 5.86
C ALA A 224 -10.05 -5.71 4.84
N ALA A 225 -8.89 -5.88 4.21
CA ALA A 225 -8.64 -7.00 3.30
C ALA A 225 -8.76 -8.35 4.03
N GLN A 226 -8.23 -8.47 5.25
CA GLN A 226 -8.33 -9.68 6.07
C GLN A 226 -9.78 -10.03 6.38
N PHE A 227 -10.59 -9.03 6.75
CA PHE A 227 -12.03 -9.19 6.94
C PHE A 227 -12.70 -9.70 5.65
N MET A 228 -12.46 -9.02 4.51
CA MET A 228 -13.05 -9.39 3.23
C MET A 228 -12.66 -10.79 2.77
N VAL A 229 -11.37 -11.14 2.85
CA VAL A 229 -10.85 -12.46 2.47
C VAL A 229 -11.46 -13.55 3.34
N THR A 230 -11.64 -13.30 4.64
CA THR A 230 -12.32 -14.23 5.55
C THR A 230 -13.78 -14.46 5.15
N LYS A 231 -14.51 -13.40 4.81
CA LYS A 231 -15.90 -13.51 4.37
C LYS A 231 -16.03 -14.18 3.00
N ILE A 232 -15.12 -13.90 2.07
CA ILE A 232 -15.04 -14.60 0.78
C ILE A 232 -14.79 -16.08 1.00
N ALA A 233 -13.78 -16.44 1.81
CA ALA A 233 -13.44 -17.83 2.10
C ALA A 233 -14.63 -18.60 2.71
N SER A 234 -15.32 -17.99 3.67
CA SER A 234 -16.54 -18.56 4.29
C SER A 234 -17.66 -18.76 3.27
N ALA A 235 -17.98 -17.73 2.48
CA ALA A 235 -19.04 -17.81 1.47
C ALA A 235 -18.73 -18.82 0.35
N ARG A 236 -17.44 -19.07 0.09
CA ARG A 236 -16.96 -20.04 -0.90
C ARG A 236 -16.73 -21.44 -0.35
N GLY A 237 -16.88 -21.65 0.96
CA GLY A 237 -16.63 -22.94 1.60
C GLY A 237 -15.17 -23.38 1.55
N TRP A 238 -14.22 -22.43 1.60
CA TRP A 238 -12.80 -22.76 1.67
C TRP A 238 -12.46 -23.34 3.05
N PRO A 239 -11.52 -24.30 3.14
CA PRO A 239 -11.14 -24.92 4.41
C PRO A 239 -10.50 -23.93 5.39
N SER A 240 -9.83 -22.89 4.87
CA SER A 240 -9.26 -21.79 5.63
C SER A 240 -9.17 -20.53 4.77
N ALA A 241 -9.24 -19.36 5.41
CA ALA A 241 -8.98 -18.09 4.73
C ALA A 241 -7.47 -17.92 4.46
N PRO A 242 -7.05 -17.49 3.25
CA PRO A 242 -5.67 -17.13 2.98
C PRO A 242 -5.21 -15.99 3.89
N VAL A 243 -3.93 -16.02 4.28
CA VAL A 243 -3.30 -14.93 5.04
C VAL A 243 -3.02 -13.77 4.10
N VAL A 244 -3.49 -12.58 4.46
CA VAL A 244 -3.17 -11.35 3.72
C VAL A 244 -1.71 -10.95 4.03
N PRO A 245 -0.84 -10.86 3.01
CA PRO A 245 0.58 -10.54 3.21
C PRO A 245 0.77 -9.08 3.63
N ASP A 246 1.91 -8.77 4.28
CA ASP A 246 2.27 -7.41 4.70
C ASP A 246 2.86 -6.56 3.58
N THR A 247 3.49 -7.20 2.60
CA THR A 247 4.23 -6.54 1.52
C THR A 247 3.99 -7.27 0.21
N ASP A 248 3.87 -6.54 -0.90
CA ASP A 248 3.88 -7.14 -2.23
C ASP A 248 5.27 -7.64 -2.58
N LEU A 249 5.44 -8.96 -2.53
CA LEU A 249 6.69 -9.59 -2.95
C LEU A 249 6.64 -10.05 -4.41
N THR A 250 5.48 -10.01 -5.07
CA THR A 250 5.30 -10.56 -6.42
C THR A 250 6.12 -9.79 -7.46
N LYS A 251 6.33 -8.49 -7.25
CA LYS A 251 7.20 -7.66 -8.10
C LYS A 251 8.67 -8.09 -8.10
N TYR A 252 9.10 -8.91 -7.12
CA TYR A 252 10.47 -9.43 -7.05
C TYR A 252 10.60 -10.88 -7.54
N ALA A 253 9.53 -11.51 -8.02
CA ALA A 253 9.54 -12.94 -8.36
C ALA A 253 10.63 -13.33 -9.38
N ASN A 254 11.03 -12.40 -10.26
CA ASN A 254 12.02 -12.62 -11.31
C ASN A 254 13.38 -11.96 -11.04
N THR A 255 13.60 -11.44 -9.83
CA THR A 255 14.83 -10.71 -9.52
C THR A 255 15.91 -11.61 -8.95
N GLY A 256 15.56 -12.83 -8.51
CA GLY A 256 16.45 -13.73 -7.77
C GLY A 256 16.52 -13.44 -6.27
N LEU A 257 15.87 -12.37 -5.80
CA LEU A 257 15.70 -12.10 -4.37
C LEU A 257 14.75 -13.13 -3.77
N LYS A 258 15.14 -13.67 -2.61
CA LYS A 258 14.27 -14.54 -1.80
C LYS A 258 14.00 -13.84 -0.47
N PHE A 259 12.74 -13.78 -0.08
CA PHE A 259 12.31 -13.16 1.16
C PHE A 259 12.00 -14.27 2.15
N LEU A 260 12.69 -14.28 3.28
CA LEU A 260 12.45 -15.24 4.36
C LEU A 260 11.39 -14.68 5.30
N ASP A 261 10.66 -15.56 5.98
CA ASP A 261 9.56 -15.17 6.86
C ASP A 261 9.94 -14.04 7.83
N ILE A 262 9.01 -13.10 8.03
CA ILE A 262 9.17 -12.02 9.00
C ILE A 262 9.00 -12.60 10.41
N PHE A 263 10.01 -12.40 11.26
CA PHE A 263 9.84 -12.50 12.70
C PHE A 263 9.17 -11.23 13.23
N ARG A 264 8.15 -11.42 14.08
CA ARG A 264 7.36 -10.32 14.63
C ARG A 264 7.64 -10.13 16.11
N GLY A 265 8.24 -8.99 16.43
CA GLY A 265 8.31 -8.47 17.79
C GLY A 265 6.99 -7.86 18.25
N ALA A 266 6.25 -7.24 17.33
CA ALA A 266 4.93 -6.65 17.59
C ALA A 266 3.83 -7.26 16.71
N ALA A 267 2.57 -6.98 17.07
CA ALA A 267 1.43 -7.25 16.18
C ALA A 267 1.65 -6.54 14.82
N ALA A 268 1.21 -7.16 13.73
CA ALA A 268 1.36 -6.58 12.40
C ALA A 268 0.62 -5.23 12.29
N LEU A 269 1.15 -4.32 11.46
CA LEU A 269 0.55 -3.02 11.10
C LEU A 269 0.45 -2.00 12.23
N VAL A 270 1.24 -2.20 13.28
CA VAL A 270 1.39 -1.18 14.33
C VAL A 270 2.36 -0.07 13.94
N SER A 271 3.09 -0.24 12.82
CA SER A 271 4.06 0.73 12.31
C SER A 271 4.22 0.68 10.79
N THR A 272 5.21 1.40 10.26
CA THR A 272 5.36 1.62 8.81
C THR A 272 6.13 0.47 8.17
N PRO A 273 5.63 -0.16 7.10
CA PRO A 273 6.37 -1.20 6.40
C PRO A 273 7.58 -0.62 5.67
N PHE A 274 8.67 -1.40 5.63
CA PHE A 274 9.85 -1.10 4.82
C PHE A 274 10.31 -2.33 4.05
N ASN A 275 11.02 -2.09 2.93
CA ASN A 275 11.58 -3.15 2.11
C ASN A 275 12.84 -2.66 1.37
N ASP A 276 14.01 -3.17 1.76
CA ASP A 276 15.30 -2.81 1.13
C ASP A 276 15.38 -3.19 -0.35
N ALA A 277 14.57 -4.18 -0.80
CA ALA A 277 14.56 -4.61 -2.20
C ALA A 277 14.14 -3.51 -3.17
N ASP A 278 13.35 -2.53 -2.75
CA ASP A 278 13.00 -1.41 -3.61
C ASP A 278 14.23 -0.60 -4.02
N LEU A 279 15.13 -0.32 -3.07
CA LEU A 279 16.35 0.41 -3.35
C LEU A 279 17.39 -0.46 -4.08
N MET A 280 17.51 -1.74 -3.72
CA MET A 280 18.40 -2.67 -4.43
C MET A 280 18.03 -2.77 -5.90
N MET A 281 16.74 -2.86 -6.21
CA MET A 281 16.24 -2.92 -7.60
C MET A 281 16.47 -1.60 -8.35
N ALA A 282 16.25 -0.46 -7.69
CA ALA A 282 16.49 0.85 -8.29
C ALA A 282 17.97 1.12 -8.61
N THR A 283 18.88 0.53 -7.83
CA THR A 283 20.33 0.79 -7.92
C THR A 283 21.12 -0.35 -8.56
N ASN A 284 20.50 -1.52 -8.75
CA ASN A 284 21.13 -2.77 -9.16
C ASN A 284 22.33 -3.15 -8.28
N LYS A 285 22.18 -2.98 -6.96
CA LYS A 285 23.22 -3.27 -5.95
C LYS A 285 22.75 -4.35 -4.99
N THR A 286 23.58 -5.37 -4.80
CA THR A 286 23.30 -6.49 -3.88
C THR A 286 24.49 -6.85 -2.98
N ARG A 287 25.71 -6.35 -3.27
CA ARG A 287 26.88 -6.59 -2.41
C ARG A 287 26.84 -5.67 -1.19
N LEU A 288 26.70 -6.24 0.00
CA LEU A 288 26.80 -5.51 1.26
C LEU A 288 28.25 -5.17 1.60
N ILE A 289 28.45 -3.97 2.14
CA ILE A 289 29.72 -3.49 2.70
C ILE A 289 29.62 -3.18 4.19
N SER A 290 28.41 -3.00 4.72
CA SER A 290 28.20 -2.79 6.15
C SER A 290 26.79 -3.18 6.56
N ILE A 291 26.68 -3.70 7.78
CA ILE A 291 25.44 -3.86 8.52
C ILE A 291 25.55 -2.93 9.71
N PHE A 292 24.52 -2.15 9.98
CA PHE A 292 24.54 -1.16 11.03
C PHE A 292 23.18 -1.02 11.72
N GLY A 293 23.18 -0.43 12.90
CA GLY A 293 21.96 -0.11 13.59
C GLY A 293 22.20 0.53 14.95
N ARG A 294 21.11 0.69 15.70
CA ARG A 294 21.11 1.28 17.03
C ARG A 294 20.31 0.42 17.98
N GLY A 295 20.79 0.30 19.22
CA GLY A 295 20.03 -0.40 20.24
C GLY A 295 20.54 -0.15 21.65
N ASP A 296 19.65 -0.41 22.62
CA ASP A 296 19.94 -0.49 24.06
C ASP A 296 19.09 -1.63 24.66
N LYS A 297 17.95 -1.33 25.30
CA LYS A 297 17.02 -2.36 25.76
C LYS A 297 16.22 -2.99 24.61
N ARG A 298 16.09 -2.27 23.50
CA ARG A 298 15.40 -2.66 22.27
C ARG A 298 16.27 -2.36 21.06
N VAL A 299 15.89 -2.88 19.90
CA VAL A 299 16.49 -2.50 18.62
C VAL A 299 15.76 -1.27 18.11
N ASP A 300 16.40 -0.11 18.23
CA ASP A 300 15.84 1.17 17.82
C ASP A 300 15.93 1.36 16.31
N MET A 301 16.98 0.83 15.65
CA MET A 301 17.22 1.04 14.22
C MET A 301 18.06 -0.08 13.58
N VAL A 302 17.75 -0.47 12.35
CA VAL A 302 18.56 -1.41 11.54
C VAL A 302 18.68 -0.98 10.08
N GLY A 303 19.84 -1.22 9.49
CA GLY A 303 20.15 -0.78 8.13
C GLY A 303 21.34 -1.51 7.54
N VAL A 304 21.48 -1.40 6.22
CA VAL A 304 22.58 -1.99 5.46
C VAL A 304 23.13 -1.02 4.44
N LYS A 305 24.42 -1.16 4.13
CA LYS A 305 25.09 -0.39 3.07
C LYS A 305 25.50 -1.33 1.95
N TRP A 306 25.21 -0.94 0.71
CA TRP A 306 25.69 -1.64 -0.47
C TRP A 306 26.91 -0.94 -1.09
N GLU A 307 27.76 -1.72 -1.76
CA GLU A 307 28.87 -1.19 -2.53
C GLU A 307 28.40 -0.23 -3.63
N GLY A 308 28.97 0.98 -3.63
CA GLY A 308 28.59 2.02 -4.59
C GLY A 308 27.14 2.46 -4.46
N GLY A 309 26.52 2.24 -3.29
CA GLY A 309 25.22 2.78 -2.92
C GLY A 309 25.29 4.23 -2.44
N ASP A 310 24.14 4.77 -2.03
CA ASP A 310 24.02 6.14 -1.51
C ASP A 310 24.91 6.31 -0.25
N PRO A 311 25.64 7.43 -0.10
CA PRO A 311 26.34 7.77 1.15
C PRO A 311 25.40 7.82 2.37
N SER A 312 24.10 8.04 2.18
CA SER A 312 23.03 7.95 3.18
C SER A 312 22.19 6.69 2.92
N PRO A 313 22.67 5.50 3.33
CA PRO A 313 21.91 4.26 3.16
C PRO A 313 20.56 4.31 3.88
N PRO A 314 19.57 3.53 3.41
CA PRO A 314 18.31 3.39 4.13
C PRO A 314 18.55 2.80 5.52
N SER A 315 17.82 3.34 6.48
CA SER A 315 17.76 2.90 7.87
C SER A 315 16.30 2.83 8.28
N HIS A 316 15.95 1.80 9.05
CA HIS A 316 14.58 1.55 9.49
C HIS A 316 14.52 1.58 11.02
N GLY A 317 13.68 2.46 11.57
CA GLY A 317 13.63 2.74 13.00
C GLY A 317 13.99 4.20 13.35
N GLY A 318 14.17 4.48 14.64
CA GLY A 318 14.38 5.82 15.17
C GLY A 318 15.82 6.11 15.66
N ASP A 319 15.99 7.25 16.33
CA ASP A 319 17.30 7.75 16.78
C ASP A 319 17.73 7.27 18.18
N GLY A 320 16.96 6.37 18.80
CA GLY A 320 17.27 5.80 20.10
C GLY A 320 18.50 4.88 20.09
N GLY A 321 18.96 4.50 21.28
CA GLY A 321 20.05 3.54 21.46
C GLY A 321 21.42 4.00 20.96
N ASP A 322 22.41 3.13 21.13
CA ASP A 322 23.79 3.37 20.70
C ASP A 322 24.02 2.83 19.28
N TYR A 323 24.60 3.67 18.42
CA TYR A 323 24.94 3.28 17.05
C TYR A 323 26.13 2.32 17.03
N ASN A 324 25.99 1.23 16.30
CA ASN A 324 27.05 0.26 16.04
C ASN A 324 26.98 -0.20 14.57
N ASP A 325 28.14 -0.46 13.98
CA ASP A 325 28.26 -1.03 12.65
C ASP A 325 29.38 -2.08 12.58
N ILE A 326 29.24 -2.96 11.59
CA ILE A 326 30.33 -3.82 11.12
C ILE A 326 30.53 -3.59 9.63
N TRP A 327 31.78 -3.75 9.19
CA TRP A 327 32.17 -3.60 7.79
C TRP A 327 32.61 -4.95 7.24
N LEU A 328 32.03 -5.32 6.10
CA LEU A 328 32.26 -6.60 5.46
C LEU A 328 33.41 -6.47 4.45
N GLY A 329 34.38 -7.39 4.54
CA GLY A 329 35.42 -7.55 3.53
C GLY A 329 34.88 -7.97 2.15
N GLU A 330 35.76 -7.95 1.14
CA GLU A 330 35.40 -8.23 -0.26
C GLU A 330 34.72 -9.59 -0.48
N ASN A 331 35.14 -10.62 0.27
CA ASN A 331 34.60 -12.00 0.22
C ASN A 331 33.88 -12.39 1.51
N GLU A 332 33.35 -11.41 2.23
CA GLU A 332 32.62 -11.61 3.47
C GLU A 332 31.13 -11.37 3.24
N PHE A 333 30.32 -12.29 3.76
CA PHE A 333 28.89 -12.32 3.50
C PHE A 333 28.12 -12.36 4.81
N TRP A 334 26.97 -11.69 4.86
CA TRP A 334 26.03 -11.89 5.95
C TRP A 334 25.34 -13.24 5.80
N THR A 335 25.50 -14.12 6.79
CA THR A 335 25.07 -15.53 6.70
C THR A 335 24.02 -15.93 7.72
N THR A 336 23.99 -15.32 8.91
CA THR A 336 22.96 -15.62 9.91
C THR A 336 22.39 -14.36 10.54
N LEU A 337 21.11 -14.42 10.88
CA LEU A 337 20.39 -13.37 11.59
C LEU A 337 19.63 -14.02 12.75
N GLU A 338 19.99 -13.70 13.98
CA GLU A 338 19.19 -14.00 15.16
C GLU A 338 18.40 -12.76 15.57
N VAL A 339 17.09 -12.91 15.71
CA VAL A 339 16.19 -11.87 16.22
C VAL A 339 15.37 -12.41 17.38
N CYS A 340 15.19 -11.59 18.41
CA CYS A 340 14.36 -11.96 19.56
C CYS A 340 13.37 -10.86 19.91
N ASN A 341 12.25 -11.26 20.49
CA ASN A 341 11.29 -10.34 21.06
C ASN A 341 11.90 -9.64 22.29
N GLY A 342 11.59 -8.36 22.47
CA GLY A 342 11.81 -7.69 23.73
C GLY A 342 10.70 -6.74 24.11
N GLN A 343 10.54 -6.59 25.43
CA GLN A 343 9.46 -5.85 26.03
C GLN A 343 9.98 -4.59 26.75
N LYS A 344 9.35 -3.44 26.50
CA LYS A 344 9.57 -2.21 27.28
C LYS A 344 8.24 -1.53 27.54
N ASN A 345 7.98 -1.22 28.81
CA ASN A 345 6.71 -0.61 29.26
C ASN A 345 5.46 -1.39 28.82
N GLY A 346 5.55 -2.71 28.73
CA GLY A 346 4.44 -3.59 28.32
C GLY A 346 4.22 -3.70 26.80
N ASN A 347 5.08 -3.09 25.97
CA ASN A 347 5.02 -3.22 24.51
C ASN A 347 6.10 -4.17 23.99
N ASP A 348 5.68 -5.18 23.24
CA ASP A 348 6.55 -6.16 22.58
C ASP A 348 7.05 -5.61 21.23
N ARG A 349 8.35 -5.73 20.98
CA ARG A 349 9.08 -5.23 19.79
C ARG A 349 10.26 -6.16 19.48
N ILE A 350 11.05 -5.85 18.45
CA ILE A 350 12.36 -6.51 18.30
C ILE A 350 13.27 -5.99 19.43
N GLY A 351 13.55 -6.89 20.38
CA GLY A 351 14.38 -6.61 21.54
C GLY A 351 15.86 -6.77 21.25
N TYR A 352 16.19 -7.73 20.38
CA TYR A 352 17.56 -8.14 20.08
C TYR A 352 17.71 -8.46 18.59
N PHE A 353 18.85 -8.05 18.04
CA PHE A 353 19.28 -8.35 16.68
C PHE A 353 20.75 -8.76 16.71
N ARG A 354 21.07 -9.90 16.09
CA ARG A 354 22.44 -10.31 15.84
C ARG A 354 22.65 -10.77 14.41
N ALA A 355 23.47 -10.03 13.68
CA ALA A 355 23.97 -10.45 12.37
C ALA A 355 25.31 -11.16 12.54
N THR A 356 25.52 -12.30 11.87
CA THR A 356 26.83 -12.97 11.80
C THR A 356 27.27 -13.18 10.36
N THR A 357 28.53 -12.86 10.08
CA THR A 357 29.13 -12.98 8.75
C THR A 357 29.83 -14.33 8.55
N SER A 358 30.20 -14.62 7.31
CA SER A 358 30.96 -15.82 6.93
C SER A 358 32.36 -15.91 7.55
N THR A 359 32.90 -14.83 8.12
CA THR A 359 34.18 -14.83 8.83
C THR A 359 34.02 -15.00 10.35
N GLY A 360 32.78 -15.03 10.84
CA GLY A 360 32.46 -15.06 12.27
C GLY A 360 32.38 -13.67 12.93
N GLN A 361 32.53 -12.57 12.18
CA GLN A 361 32.23 -11.24 12.69
C GLN A 361 30.74 -11.12 12.99
N SER A 362 30.38 -10.39 14.05
CA SER A 362 28.97 -10.16 14.39
C SER A 362 28.68 -8.74 14.83
N LEU A 363 27.49 -8.26 14.47
CA LEU A 363 26.86 -7.05 15.02
C LEU A 363 25.76 -7.49 15.97
N GLU A 364 25.78 -6.99 17.20
CA GLU A 364 24.70 -7.18 18.18
C GLU A 364 24.08 -5.84 18.54
N LEU A 365 22.75 -5.78 18.55
CA LEU A 365 21.96 -4.61 18.91
C LEU A 365 20.87 -5.01 19.89
N GLY A 366 20.54 -4.11 20.82
CA GLY A 366 19.47 -4.33 21.78
C GLY A 366 19.84 -5.35 22.86
N SER A 367 18.82 -5.87 23.55
CA SER A 367 18.98 -6.86 24.62
C SER A 367 17.89 -7.94 24.56
N LYS A 368 18.27 -9.18 24.87
CA LYS A 368 17.31 -10.28 25.02
C LYS A 368 16.57 -10.09 26.35
N THR A 369 15.30 -9.66 26.28
CA THR A 369 14.44 -9.55 27.47
C THR A 369 13.42 -10.67 27.57
N THR A 370 13.33 -11.52 26.54
CA THR A 370 12.52 -12.75 26.50
C THR A 370 13.28 -13.88 25.80
N ASP A 371 12.83 -15.13 25.97
CA ASP A 371 13.41 -16.31 25.31
C ASP A 371 12.79 -16.58 23.91
N VAL A 372 11.94 -15.68 23.39
CA VAL A 372 11.31 -15.85 22.08
C VAL A 372 12.25 -15.33 21.00
N CYS A 373 12.96 -16.25 20.35
CA CYS A 373 13.93 -15.95 19.30
C CYS A 373 13.68 -16.77 18.02
N THR A 374 14.17 -16.26 16.90
CA THR A 374 14.29 -16.99 15.64
C THR A 374 15.66 -16.73 15.04
N THR A 375 16.27 -17.77 14.47
CA THR A 375 17.52 -17.66 13.73
C THR A 375 17.28 -18.02 12.27
N PHE A 376 17.57 -17.08 11.39
CA PHE A 376 17.62 -17.27 9.96
C PHE A 376 19.05 -17.62 9.54
N ALA A 377 19.19 -18.57 8.62
CA ALA A 377 20.46 -18.93 8.01
C ALA A 377 20.32 -18.85 6.49
N ALA A 378 21.27 -18.17 5.85
CA ALA A 378 21.30 -18.05 4.41
C ALA A 378 21.47 -19.44 3.77
N ALA A 379 20.67 -19.75 2.75
CA ALA A 379 20.82 -21.02 2.02
C ALA A 379 22.22 -21.20 1.39
N GLU A 380 22.60 -22.43 1.06
CA GLU A 380 23.87 -22.70 0.39
C GLU A 380 24.00 -21.89 -0.91
N GLY A 381 25.14 -21.21 -1.09
CA GLY A 381 25.37 -20.28 -2.21
C GLY A 381 24.68 -18.92 -2.09
N MET A 382 23.91 -18.66 -1.03
CA MET A 382 23.18 -17.41 -0.80
C MET A 382 23.77 -16.61 0.38
N SER A 383 23.48 -15.32 0.40
CA SER A 383 23.77 -14.41 1.52
C SER A 383 22.61 -13.47 1.76
N PHE A 384 22.46 -12.97 2.98
CA PHE A 384 21.53 -11.87 3.25
C PHE A 384 22.07 -10.58 2.66
N VAL A 385 21.23 -9.85 1.93
CA VAL A 385 21.58 -8.62 1.21
C VAL A 385 20.73 -7.42 1.61
N GLY A 386 19.76 -7.61 2.50
CA GLY A 386 18.87 -6.56 2.98
C GLY A 386 17.80 -7.15 3.90
N MET A 387 16.87 -6.31 4.32
CA MET A 387 15.77 -6.66 5.21
C MET A 387 14.45 -6.06 4.73
N TYR A 388 13.35 -6.64 5.20
CA TYR A 388 12.01 -6.09 5.08
C TYR A 388 11.25 -6.34 6.37
N GLY A 389 10.22 -5.54 6.64
CA GLY A 389 9.49 -5.61 7.90
C GLY A 389 8.69 -4.36 8.19
N GLU A 390 8.52 -4.05 9.46
CA GLU A 390 7.79 -2.87 9.95
C GLU A 390 8.64 -2.15 11.01
N SER A 391 8.66 -0.81 10.93
CA SER A 391 9.36 0.05 11.89
C SER A 391 8.65 1.38 12.10
N GLY A 392 8.81 1.95 13.28
CA GLY A 392 8.46 3.33 13.64
C GLY A 392 9.64 4.01 14.33
N ASP A 393 9.44 4.47 15.57
CA ASP A 393 10.55 4.92 16.43
C ASP A 393 11.52 3.76 16.77
N GLU A 394 11.08 2.52 16.58
CA GLU A 394 11.82 1.28 16.84
C GLU A 394 11.46 0.21 15.80
N VAL A 395 12.18 -0.91 15.80
CA VAL A 395 11.91 -2.01 14.87
C VAL A 395 10.86 -2.97 15.45
N ASP A 396 9.77 -3.17 14.72
CA ASP A 396 8.62 -3.98 15.14
C ASP A 396 8.69 -5.41 14.60
N SER A 397 9.19 -5.57 13.38
CA SER A 397 9.30 -6.87 12.73
C SER A 397 10.39 -6.86 11.66
N LEU A 398 10.99 -8.03 11.42
CA LEU A 398 12.11 -8.20 10.50
C LEU A 398 12.11 -9.57 9.83
N GLY A 399 12.29 -9.58 8.52
CA GLY A 399 12.67 -10.75 7.72
C GLY A 399 13.89 -10.41 6.86
N PRO A 400 14.88 -11.32 6.72
CA PRO A 400 16.01 -11.10 5.84
C PRO A 400 15.66 -11.36 4.37
N ILE A 401 16.35 -10.65 3.48
CA ILE A 401 16.28 -10.83 2.03
C ILE A 401 17.57 -11.52 1.57
N GLU A 402 17.46 -12.67 0.94
CA GLU A 402 18.55 -13.45 0.38
C GLU A 402 18.79 -13.13 -1.11
N TYR A 403 20.05 -13.19 -1.50
CA TYR A 403 20.48 -13.20 -2.90
C TYR A 403 21.70 -14.09 -3.09
N ALA A 404 21.94 -14.52 -4.33
CA ALA A 404 23.11 -15.34 -4.66
C ALA A 404 24.41 -14.58 -4.38
N LYS A 405 25.39 -15.27 -3.78
CA LYS A 405 26.73 -14.71 -3.61
C LYS A 405 27.36 -14.46 -5.00
N PRO A 406 28.11 -13.35 -5.19
CA PRO A 406 28.97 -13.21 -6.36
C PRO A 406 29.94 -14.41 -6.41
N LEU A 407 30.08 -14.99 -7.60
CA LEU A 407 30.99 -16.11 -7.88
C LEU A 407 32.46 -15.72 -7.73
#